data_AF-A0A2W5EE84-F1
#
_entry.id   AF-A0A2W5EE84-F1
#
_cell.length_a   1.000
_cell.length_b   1.000
_cell.length_c   1.000
_cell.angle_alpha   90.00
_cell.angle_beta   90.00
_cell.angle_gamma   90.00
#
_symmetry.space_group_name_H-M   'P 1'
#
loop_
_entity.id
_entity.type
_entity.pdbx_description
1 polymer ?
#
loop_
_entity_poly.entity_id
_entity_poly.type
_entity_poly.pdbx_seq_one_letter_code
_entity_poly.pdbx_strand_id
1 'polypeptide(L)' 'EGKKVLELRTAFADFGNMQAALEERKIVPISSEVEWIPTVTVPVTDEQAEEISKLIDIIEQDDDVNKVFHNMG' A
#
# COMPACT_ATOMS: atom_id res chain seq x y z
N GLU A 1 9.73 20.91 3.65
CA GLU A 1 10.66 20.29 2.68
C GLU A 1 10.34 18.81 2.57
N GLY A 2 9.95 18.32 1.39
CA GLY A 2 9.64 16.89 1.21
C GLY A 2 10.93 16.07 1.16
N LYS A 3 11.10 15.10 2.08
CA LYS A 3 12.17 14.12 1.97
C LYS A 3 11.97 13.31 0.68
N LYS A 4 13.01 13.22 -0.16
CA LYS A 4 13.00 12.31 -1.31
C LYS A 4 13.00 10.88 -0.78
N VAL A 5 11.97 10.12 -1.13
CA VAL A 5 11.83 8.69 -0.83
C VAL A 5 11.95 7.89 -2.12
N LEU A 6 12.49 6.68 -2.02
CA LEU A 6 12.54 5.72 -3.12
C LEU A 6 11.54 4.60 -2.79
N GLU A 7 10.63 4.33 -3.71
CA GLU A 7 9.69 3.22 -3.60
C GLU A 7 10.19 2.05 -4.47
N LEU A 8 10.24 0.86 -3.89
CA LEU A 8 10.72 -0.36 -4.54
C LEU A 8 9.59 -1.39 -4.54
N ARG A 9 9.21 -1.88 -5.72
CA ARG A 9 8.16 -2.90 -5.88
C ARG A 9 8.76 -4.17 -6.45
N THR A 10 8.30 -5.31 -5.94
CA THR A 10 8.68 -6.63 -6.42
C THR A 10 7.46 -7.56 -6.40
N ALA A 11 7.55 -8.71 -7.04
CA ALA A 11 6.51 -9.72 -6.96
C ALA A 11 6.37 -10.22 -5.51
N PHE A 12 5.16 -10.61 -5.11
CA PHE A 12 4.89 -11.13 -3.76
C PHE A 12 5.85 -12.26 -3.35
N ALA A 13 6.09 -13.21 -4.27
CA ALA A 13 7.00 -14.34 -4.04
C ALA A 13 8.46 -13.92 -3.81
N ASP A 14 8.86 -12.74 -4.28
CA ASP A 14 10.22 -12.22 -4.22
C ASP A 14 10.43 -11.23 -3.06
N PHE A 15 9.42 -10.96 -2.24
CA PHE A 15 9.51 -9.99 -1.16
C PHE A 15 10.64 -10.33 -0.16
N GLY A 16 10.75 -11.59 0.25
CA GLY A 16 11.83 -12.05 1.13
C GLY A 16 13.22 -11.94 0.50
N ASN A 17 13.33 -12.27 -0.79
CA ASN A 17 14.59 -12.14 -1.54
C ASN A 17 15.04 -10.68 -1.63
N MET A 18 14.08 -9.78 -1.87
CA MET A 18 14.32 -8.34 -1.93
C MET A 18 14.79 -7.80 -0.57
N GLN A 19 14.13 -8.20 0.52
CA GLN A 19 14.53 -7.79 1.86
C GLN A 19 15.96 -8.24 2.18
N ALA A 20 16.30 -9.51 1.92
CA ALA A 20 17.65 -10.03 2.14
C ALA A 20 18.71 -9.26 1.34
N ALA A 21 18.43 -8.91 0.09
CA ALA A 21 19.33 -8.13 -0.76
C ALA A 21 19.54 -6.69 -0.26
N LEU A 22 18.52 -6.07 0.33
CA LEU A 22 18.63 -4.75 0.96
C LEU A 22 19.50 -4.82 2.22
N GLU A 23 19.29 -5.85 3.05
CA GLU A 23 20.08 -6.08 4.27
C GLU A 23 21.56 -6.32 3.97
N GLU A 24 21.89 -7.15 2.97
CA GLU A 24 23.27 -7.39 2.52
C GLU A 24 23.97 -6.10 2.08
N ARG A 25 23.22 -5.19 1.44
CA ARG A 25 23.71 -3.87 1.00
C ARG A 25 23.70 -2.83 2.12
N LYS A 26 23.28 -3.19 3.35
CA LYS A 26 23.13 -2.31 4.50
C LYS A 26 22.17 -1.14 4.24
N ILE A 27 21.16 -1.39 3.41
CA ILE A 27 20.08 -0.45 3.14
C ILE A 27 18.91 -0.82 4.06
N VAL A 28 18.61 0.05 5.02
CA VAL A 28 17.46 -0.13 5.91
C VAL A 28 16.26 0.60 5.29
N PRO A 29 15.23 -0.13 4.85
CA PRO A 29 14.01 0.51 4.35
C PRO A 29 13.29 1.26 5.48
N ILE A 30 12.65 2.38 5.13
CA ILE A 30 11.84 3.15 6.09
C ILE A 30 10.55 2.39 6.43
N SER A 31 9.97 1.76 5.42
CA SER A 31 8.81 0.84 5.52
C SER A 31 9.00 -0.28 4.51
N SER A 32 8.47 -1.46 4.84
CA SER A 32 8.43 -2.62 3.96
C SER A 32 7.16 -3.41 4.26
N GLU A 33 6.25 -3.47 3.30
CA GLU A 33 4.98 -4.16 3.46
C GLU A 33 4.54 -4.85 2.17
N VAL A 34 3.69 -5.85 2.34
CA VAL A 34 2.96 -6.45 1.23
C VAL A 34 1.65 -5.71 1.08
N GLU A 35 1.36 -5.30 -0.16
CA GLU A 35 0.13 -4.64 -0.56
C GLU A 35 -0.44 -5.28 -1.82
N TRP A 36 -1.76 -5.20 -1.96
CA TRP A 36 -2.45 -5.58 -3.18
C TRP A 36 -2.58 -4.36 -4.09
N ILE A 37 -1.84 -4.36 -5.20
CA ILE A 37 -1.88 -3.27 -6.17
C ILE A 37 -2.95 -3.58 -7.21
N PRO A 38 -3.96 -2.71 -7.41
CA PRO A 38 -5.00 -2.93 -8.41
C PRO A 38 -4.40 -2.86 -9.82
N THR A 39 -4.79 -3.80 -10.68
CA THR A 39 -4.38 -3.83 -12.10
C THR A 39 -5.19 -2.86 -12.96
N VAL A 40 -6.38 -2.47 -12.49
CA VAL A 40 -7.28 -1.52 -13.13
C VAL A 40 -7.83 -0.59 -12.05
N THR A 41 -7.71 0.71 -12.27
CA THR A 41 -8.32 1.72 -11.41
C THR A 41 -9.65 2.21 -12.01
N VAL A 42 -10.55 2.65 -11.15
CA VAL A 42 -11.84 3.23 -11.54
C VAL A 42 -11.84 4.70 -11.12
N PRO A 43 -11.97 5.65 -12.07
CA PRO A 43 -12.05 7.05 -11.73
C PRO A 43 -13.34 7.32 -10.96
N VAL A 44 -13.22 8.08 -9.87
CA VAL A 44 -14.34 8.47 -9.02
C VAL A 44 -14.46 9.99 -8.99
N THR A 45 -15.68 10.48 -8.80
CA THR A 45 -15.91 11.90 -8.48
C THR A 45 -15.53 12.19 -7.03
N ASP A 46 -15.33 13.47 -6.68
CA ASP A 46 -14.98 13.87 -5.31
C ASP A 46 -16.04 13.41 -4.29
N GLU A 47 -17.33 13.48 -4.65
CA GLU A 47 -18.43 13.00 -3.80
C GLU A 47 -18.34 11.48 -3.57
N GLN A 48 -18.08 10.71 -4.62
CA GLN A 48 -17.90 9.25 -4.52
C GLN A 48 -16.65 8.90 -3.73
N ALA A 49 -15.55 9.63 -3.91
CA ALA A 49 -14.33 9.43 -3.16
C ALA A 49 -14.57 9.67 -1.65
N GLU A 50 -15.35 10.70 -1.30
CA GLU A 50 -15.72 10.97 0.10
C GLU A 50 -16.58 9.86 0.69
N GLU A 51 -17.61 9.39 -0.03
CA GLU A 51 -18.46 8.28 0.40
C GLU A 51 -17.67 6.98 0.61
N ILE A 52 -16.79 6.65 -0.34
CA ILE A 52 -15.99 5.43 -0.27
C ILE A 52 -14.92 5.55 0.83
N SER A 53 -14.33 6.73 1.04
CA SER A 53 -13.39 6.96 2.15
C SER A 53 -14.06 6.72 3.50
N LYS A 54 -15.28 7.24 3.70
CA LYS A 54 -16.06 6.98 4.92
C LYS A 54 -16.35 5.50 5.11
N LEU A 55 -16.64 4.77 4.02
CA LEU A 55 -16.85 3.33 4.08
C LEU A 55 -15.57 2.60 4.49
N ILE A 56 -14.43 2.97 3.91
CA ILE A 56 -13.12 2.39 4.26
C ILE A 56 -12.83 2.62 5.74
N ASP A 57 -13.02 3.85 6.25
CA ASP A 57 -12.78 4.20 7.65
C ASP A 57 -13.60 3.34 8.63
N ILE A 58 -14.84 3.01 8.27
CA ILE A 58 -15.71 2.15 9.09
C ILE A 58 -15.19 0.71 9.09
N ILE A 59 -14.76 0.21 7.93
CA ILE A 59 -14.25 -1.15 7.79
C ILE A 59 -12.90 -1.29 8.53
N GLU A 60 -12.04 -0.28 8.51
CA GLU A 60 -10.76 -0.28 9.22
C GLU A 60 -10.89 -0.21 10.75
N GLN A 61 -12.03 0.23 11.28
CA GLN A 61 -12.31 0.25 12.71
C GLN A 61 -12.76 -1.11 13.26
N ASP A 62 -13.01 -2.08 12.39
CA ASP A 62 -13.35 -3.44 12.81
C ASP A 62 -12.08 -4.18 13.24
N ASP A 63 -12.06 -4.65 14.49
CA ASP A 63 -10.92 -5.36 15.08
C ASP A 63 -10.55 -6.66 14.31
N ASP A 64 -11.49 -7.23 13.54
CA ASP A 64 -11.26 -8.40 12.69
C ASP A 64 -10.65 -8.05 11.32
N VAL A 65 -10.58 -6.76 10.97
CA VAL A 65 -10.02 -6.27 9.71
C VAL A 65 -8.57 -5.83 9.89
N ASN A 66 -7.66 -6.45 9.13
CA ASN A 66 -6.24 -6.11 9.18
C ASN A 66 -5.83 -4.97 8.23
N LYS A 67 -6.36 -4.96 7.00
CA LYS A 67 -6.04 -3.97 5.96
C LYS A 67 -7.18 -3.88 4.95
N VAL A 68 -7.45 -2.69 4.44
CA VAL A 68 -8.41 -2.44 3.36
C VAL A 68 -7.67 -1.94 2.11
N PHE A 69 -7.97 -2.51 0.95
CA PHE A 69 -7.41 -2.09 -0.34
C PHE A 69 -8.54 -1.74 -1.31
N HIS A 70 -8.37 -0.67 -2.08
CA HIS A 70 -9.35 -0.20 -3.05
C HIS A 70 -8.70 0.10 -4.41
N ASN A 71 -9.52 0.19 -5.46
CA ASN A 71 -9.07 0.52 -6.81
C ASN A 71 -9.58 1.89 -7.31
N MET A 72 -10.04 2.77 -6.42
CA MET A 72 -10.31 4.17 -6.77
C MET A 72 -9.05 4.82 -7.37
N GLY A 73 -9.22 5.50 -8.50
CA GLY A 73 -8.15 6.15 -9.25
C GLY A 73 -8.32 7.66 -9.37
#